data_AF-A0A482RE61-F1
#
_entry.id   AF-A0A482RE61-F1
#
_cell.length_a   1.000
_cell.length_b   1.000
_cell.length_c   1.000
_cell.angle_alpha   90.00
_cell.angle_beta   90.00
_cell.angle_gamma   90.00
#
_symmetry.space_group_name_H-M   'P 1'
#
loop_
_entity.id
_entity.type
_entity.pdbx_description
1 polymer ?
#
loop_
_entity_poly.entity_id
_entity_poly.type
_entity_poly.pdbx_seq_one_letter_code
_entity_poly.pdbx_strand_id
1 'polypeptide(L)'
;MKLPQLLTTLCSCLARVVRCARRSVGHCALPCGAAALHCSPLAAFMCAGSAEVFLNVYNAYSVLQPTRIAIAYLINQVAARGATSAAFISDSIVASRKACLVDQDLLNAERVGPLGPANISILPANDTAQERRTLREFFAFVSRARPDIVVICASYTLTVRVLRYARANRVDPRAFIVANLLADPRFPEEVELQSSGVLDRSSWYARRFYSRPPSVDDPCTDLSPVGCVDGAMFEEWTQNQYGTDVPIEQACAFAAIQVLGQAVVQAGSGDSEAVIGALRLLHFSTVFGTTSMGRKTHMSTRDTYMRQAQMDGTKLVAPPQFADGVLVYPRPTWAQVECTRTRRCGNHGACTPDGSCDCDVGWSGSGCSVRYDIPALLFILLGLVGLVVGTIFAIHFARRSKRQLAFAQQRAKEREAMEEVSRRVHVRTLSYASHELANPLFAIIAT
;
A
#
# COMPACT_ATOMS: atom_id res chain seq x y z
N MET A 1 50.25 -19.01 -1.94
CA MET A 1 50.22 -18.47 -0.55
C MET A 1 49.43 -19.45 0.30
N LYS A 2 49.91 -19.89 1.47
CA LYS A 2 49.15 -20.85 2.30
C LYS A 2 47.95 -20.10 2.92
N LEU A 3 46.76 -20.71 2.92
CA LEU A 3 45.49 -20.15 3.46
C LEU A 3 45.63 -19.38 4.79
N PRO A 4 46.47 -19.82 5.76
CA PRO A 4 46.67 -19.07 7.01
C PRO A 4 47.28 -17.67 6.80
N GLN A 5 48.20 -17.49 5.84
CA GLN A 5 48.81 -16.18 5.56
C GLN A 5 47.82 -15.22 4.90
N LEU A 6 46.92 -15.74 4.06
CA LEU A 6 45.86 -14.95 3.46
C LEU A 6 44.85 -14.49 4.52
N LEU A 7 44.45 -15.39 5.43
CA LEU A 7 43.56 -15.08 6.55
C LEU A 7 44.16 -14.04 7.51
N THR A 8 45.45 -14.13 7.83
CA THR A 8 46.12 -13.11 8.65
C THR A 8 46.15 -11.74 7.96
N THR A 9 46.40 -11.72 6.65
CA THR A 9 46.40 -10.48 5.84
C THR A 9 44.99 -9.88 5.77
N LEU A 10 43.98 -10.70 5.51
CA LEU A 10 42.56 -10.31 5.53
C LEU A 10 42.14 -9.78 6.90
N CYS A 11 42.45 -10.48 7.99
CA CYS A 11 42.20 -10.04 9.36
C CYS A 11 42.88 -8.70 9.66
N SER A 12 44.11 -8.48 9.20
CA SER A 12 44.81 -7.21 9.40
C SER A 12 44.16 -6.05 8.62
N CYS A 13 43.67 -6.32 7.41
CA CYS A 13 42.97 -5.35 6.57
C CYS A 13 41.57 -5.04 7.14
N LEU A 14 40.83 -6.08 7.53
CA LEU A 14 39.55 -5.98 8.23
C LEU A 14 39.68 -5.23 9.55
N ALA A 15 40.72 -5.49 10.35
CA ALA A 15 40.96 -4.77 11.60
C ALA A 15 41.25 -3.27 11.37
N ARG A 16 41.77 -2.88 10.19
CA ARG A 16 41.92 -1.46 9.79
C ARG A 16 40.60 -0.88 9.30
N VAL A 17 39.85 -1.61 8.47
CA VAL A 17 38.52 -1.20 7.98
C VAL A 17 37.53 -1.03 9.16
N VAL A 18 37.49 -1.99 10.09
CA VAL A 18 36.65 -1.95 11.29
C VAL A 18 37.08 -0.82 12.23
N ARG A 19 38.39 -0.52 12.35
CA ARG A 19 38.86 0.65 13.10
C ARG A 19 38.44 1.97 12.45
N CYS A 20 38.46 2.06 11.12
CA CYS A 20 37.91 3.19 10.38
C CYS A 20 36.39 3.29 10.58
N ALA A 21 35.65 2.19 10.48
CA ALA A 21 34.21 2.17 10.68
C ALA A 21 33.82 2.60 12.10
N ARG A 22 34.48 2.07 13.14
CA ARG A 22 34.21 2.42 14.56
C ARG A 22 34.53 3.88 14.89
N ARG A 23 35.56 4.48 14.28
CA ARG A 23 35.89 5.91 14.50
C ARG A 23 34.96 6.87 13.75
N SER A 24 34.14 6.38 12.82
CA SER A 24 33.39 7.21 11.86
C SER A 24 31.88 7.12 11.99
N VAL A 25 31.35 6.41 13.00
CA VAL A 25 29.91 6.18 13.24
C VAL A 25 29.11 7.50 13.36
N GLY A 26 29.77 8.64 13.59
CA GLY A 26 29.11 9.94 13.61
C GLY A 26 28.99 10.67 12.27
N HIS A 27 29.90 10.49 11.29
CA HIS A 27 30.09 11.46 10.18
C HIS A 27 30.49 10.80 8.83
N CYS A 28 29.93 9.64 8.48
CA CYS A 28 30.10 9.08 7.13
C CYS A 28 29.10 9.68 6.12
N ALA A 29 29.29 10.95 5.78
CA ALA A 29 28.81 11.53 4.52
C ALA A 29 29.97 11.96 3.59
N LEU A 30 31.22 11.77 4.02
CA LEU A 30 32.39 11.97 3.16
C LEU A 30 32.68 10.68 2.39
N PRO A 31 32.98 10.77 1.08
CA PRO A 31 33.24 9.59 0.28
C PRO A 31 34.56 8.96 0.72
N CYS A 32 34.51 7.73 1.23
CA CYS A 32 35.69 6.84 1.33
C CYS A 32 36.41 6.62 -0.02
N GLY A 33 35.87 7.14 -1.13
CA GLY A 33 36.42 7.00 -2.47
C GLY A 33 37.82 7.60 -2.66
N ALA A 34 38.18 8.68 -1.95
CA ALA A 34 39.50 9.30 -2.16
C ALA A 34 40.64 8.56 -1.43
N ALA A 35 40.38 8.01 -0.24
CA ALA A 35 41.39 7.31 0.55
C ALA A 35 41.58 5.83 0.14
N ALA A 36 40.58 5.21 -0.48
CA ALA A 36 40.67 3.82 -0.96
C ALA A 36 41.59 3.66 -2.18
N LEU A 37 41.82 4.72 -2.96
CA LEU A 37 42.66 4.67 -4.17
C LEU A 37 44.17 4.50 -3.90
N HIS A 38 44.62 4.62 -2.65
CA HIS A 38 46.03 4.49 -2.27
C HIS A 38 46.38 3.23 -1.44
N CYS A 39 45.42 2.34 -1.19
CA CYS A 39 45.63 1.12 -0.39
C CYS A 39 45.70 -0.14 -1.28
N SER A 40 46.87 -0.43 -1.88
CA SER A 40 47.16 -1.64 -2.69
C SER A 40 46.21 -1.93 -3.87
N PRO A 41 46.64 -2.64 -4.93
CA PRO A 41 45.81 -2.93 -6.10
C PRO A 41 44.69 -3.97 -5.85
N LEU A 42 44.49 -4.40 -4.61
CA LEU A 42 43.48 -5.39 -4.24
C LEU A 42 42.07 -4.77 -4.32
N ALA A 43 41.16 -5.47 -4.97
CA ALA A 43 39.82 -5.00 -5.28
C ALA A 43 39.11 -4.34 -4.09
N ALA A 44 38.67 -3.09 -4.27
CA ALA A 44 37.96 -2.36 -3.25
C ALA A 44 36.48 -2.79 -3.25
N PHE A 45 36.08 -3.54 -2.22
CA PHE A 45 34.67 -3.79 -1.93
C PHE A 45 34.11 -2.66 -1.08
N MET A 46 33.15 -1.92 -1.61
CA MET A 46 32.47 -0.84 -0.88
C MET A 46 30.98 -1.14 -0.76
N CYS A 47 30.41 -0.83 0.41
CA CYS A 47 28.97 -0.78 0.65
C CYS A 47 28.37 0.49 0.02
N ALA A 48 28.62 0.72 -1.26
CA ALA A 48 28.11 1.86 -1.99
C ALA A 48 27.09 1.39 -3.02
N GLY A 49 25.89 1.97 -2.99
CA GLY A 49 24.82 1.65 -3.94
C GLY A 49 24.86 2.45 -5.25
N SER A 50 25.88 3.27 -5.48
CA SER A 50 26.00 4.18 -6.62
C SER A 50 26.76 3.51 -7.76
N ALA A 51 26.10 3.28 -8.89
CA ALA A 51 26.71 2.56 -10.02
C ALA A 51 27.94 3.26 -10.60
N GLU A 52 28.00 4.59 -10.55
CA GLU A 52 29.09 5.37 -11.15
C GLU A 52 30.43 5.19 -10.43
N VAL A 53 30.41 4.71 -9.17
CA VAL A 53 31.64 4.37 -8.44
C VAL A 53 32.31 3.13 -9.04
N PHE A 54 31.53 2.24 -9.65
CA PHE A 54 31.97 0.93 -10.12
C PHE A 54 31.93 0.79 -11.65
N LEU A 55 31.13 1.63 -12.31
CA LEU A 55 30.94 1.61 -13.76
C LEU A 55 32.27 1.80 -14.47
N ASN A 56 32.67 0.79 -15.23
CA ASN A 56 33.96 0.74 -15.96
C ASN A 56 35.20 0.86 -15.08
N VAL A 57 35.09 0.68 -13.76
CA VAL A 57 36.24 0.66 -12.84
C VAL A 57 36.66 -0.79 -12.65
N TYR A 58 37.68 -1.21 -13.41
CA TYR A 58 38.13 -2.59 -13.57
C TYR A 58 38.25 -3.41 -12.28
N ASN A 59 38.72 -2.78 -11.20
CA ASN A 59 39.06 -3.39 -9.92
C ASN A 59 38.16 -2.95 -8.75
N ALA A 60 36.99 -2.36 -9.03
CA ALA A 60 36.03 -1.98 -7.99
C ALA A 60 34.75 -2.81 -8.13
N TYR A 61 34.33 -3.48 -7.05
CA TYR A 61 33.15 -4.34 -7.02
C TYR A 61 32.26 -4.03 -5.82
N SER A 62 30.96 -4.28 -5.97
CA SER A 62 29.99 -4.11 -4.87
C SER A 62 29.05 -5.30 -4.76
N VAL A 63 28.87 -5.78 -3.53
CA VAL A 63 27.85 -6.77 -3.17
C VAL A 63 26.44 -6.19 -3.07
N LEU A 64 26.32 -4.86 -3.13
CA LEU A 64 25.05 -4.18 -3.32
C LEU A 64 24.73 -4.05 -4.81
N GLN A 65 23.43 -4.06 -5.09
CA GLN A 65 22.89 -3.73 -6.41
C GLN A 65 22.85 -2.21 -6.65
N PRO A 66 22.80 -1.76 -7.92
CA PRO A 66 22.60 -0.35 -8.22
C PRO A 66 21.30 0.17 -7.61
N THR A 67 21.38 1.25 -6.82
CA THR A 67 20.21 1.75 -6.08
C THR A 67 19.07 2.17 -7.00
N ARG A 68 19.37 2.78 -8.15
CA ARG A 68 18.35 3.18 -9.14
C ARG A 68 17.52 2.00 -9.66
N ILE A 69 18.13 0.83 -9.84
CA ILE A 69 17.43 -0.39 -10.29
C ILE A 69 16.49 -0.89 -9.20
N ALA A 70 16.95 -0.86 -7.95
CA ALA A 70 16.14 -1.25 -6.81
C ALA A 70 14.94 -0.31 -6.59
N ILE A 71 15.13 1.01 -6.71
CA ILE A 71 14.02 1.97 -6.63
C ILE A 71 13.03 1.79 -7.80
N ALA A 72 13.53 1.58 -9.02
CA ALA A 72 12.70 1.26 -10.18
C ALA A 72 11.85 0.00 -9.93
N TYR A 73 12.46 -1.05 -9.37
CA TYR A 73 11.75 -2.28 -9.01
C TYR A 73 10.58 -2.00 -8.06
N LEU A 74 10.79 -1.25 -6.97
CA LEU A 74 9.71 -0.91 -6.03
C LEU A 74 8.58 -0.12 -6.71
N ILE A 75 8.92 0.88 -7.52
CA ILE A 75 7.93 1.67 -8.27
C ILE A 75 7.12 0.75 -9.19
N ASN A 76 7.78 -0.15 -9.92
CA ASN A 76 7.13 -1.06 -10.86
C ASN A 76 6.23 -2.08 -10.15
N GLN A 77 6.56 -2.51 -8.93
CA GLN A 77 5.68 -3.34 -8.10
C GLN A 77 4.38 -2.62 -7.71
N VAL A 78 4.45 -1.31 -7.47
CA VAL A 78 3.27 -0.48 -7.16
C VAL A 78 2.51 -0.13 -8.44
N ALA A 79 3.21 0.17 -9.54
CA ALA A 79 2.61 0.44 -10.85
C ALA A 79 1.82 -0.76 -11.38
N ALA A 80 2.30 -1.99 -11.15
CA ALA A 80 1.57 -3.21 -11.46
C ALA A 80 0.23 -3.33 -10.71
N ARG A 81 -0.01 -2.51 -9.68
CA ARG A 81 -1.28 -2.41 -8.93
C ARG A 81 -2.07 -1.13 -9.26
N GLY A 82 -1.73 -0.47 -10.37
CA GLY A 82 -2.48 0.68 -10.90
C GLY A 82 -1.96 2.05 -10.46
N ALA A 83 -0.72 2.16 -9.94
CA ALA A 83 -0.06 3.46 -9.88
C ALA A 83 0.41 3.89 -11.28
N THR A 84 0.27 5.18 -11.56
CA THR A 84 0.55 5.77 -12.87
C THR A 84 1.57 6.90 -12.81
N SER A 85 1.76 7.52 -11.64
CA SER A 85 2.65 8.68 -11.47
C SER A 85 3.50 8.60 -10.21
N ALA A 86 4.72 9.15 -10.26
CA ALA A 86 5.68 9.17 -9.17
C ALA A 86 6.39 10.53 -9.04
N ALA A 87 6.36 11.10 -7.84
CA ALA A 87 7.10 12.32 -7.49
C ALA A 87 8.33 11.99 -6.62
N PHE A 88 9.45 12.69 -6.86
CA PHE A 88 10.73 12.39 -6.22
C PHE A 88 11.22 13.56 -5.35
N ILE A 89 11.66 13.23 -4.14
CA ILE A 89 12.37 14.15 -3.25
C ILE A 89 13.63 13.47 -2.71
N SER A 90 14.71 14.22 -2.62
CA SER A 90 16.01 13.71 -2.17
C SER A 90 16.72 14.72 -1.28
N ASP A 91 17.66 14.27 -0.46
CA ASP A 91 18.61 15.17 0.21
C ASP A 91 19.72 15.65 -0.75
N SER A 92 20.56 16.58 -0.28
CA SER A 92 21.68 17.10 -1.05
C SER A 92 22.89 16.14 -1.09
N ILE A 93 22.83 14.96 -0.45
CA ILE A 93 23.92 13.99 -0.47
C ILE A 93 23.95 13.33 -1.85
N VAL A 94 25.11 13.34 -2.49
CA VAL A 94 25.28 12.86 -3.87
C VAL A 94 24.77 11.43 -4.06
N ALA A 95 25.01 10.54 -3.08
CA ALA A 95 24.55 9.15 -3.12
C ALA A 95 23.02 9.04 -3.12
N SER A 96 22.32 9.76 -2.23
CA SER A 96 20.86 9.76 -2.16
C SER A 96 20.25 10.44 -3.38
N ARG A 97 20.83 11.55 -3.86
CA ARG A 97 20.37 12.22 -5.08
C ARG A 97 20.43 11.31 -6.29
N LYS A 98 21.54 10.58 -6.45
CA LYS A 98 21.71 9.60 -7.52
C LYS A 98 20.75 8.41 -7.41
N ALA A 99 20.43 7.99 -6.19
CA ALA A 99 19.40 6.98 -5.97
C ALA A 99 18.03 7.39 -6.55
N CYS A 100 17.71 8.69 -6.53
CA CYS A 100 16.46 9.25 -7.07
C CYS A 100 16.50 9.57 -8.58
N LEU A 101 17.68 9.58 -9.19
CA LEU A 101 17.89 9.73 -10.64
C LEU A 101 17.65 8.39 -11.36
N VAL A 102 16.45 7.85 -11.22
CA VAL A 102 15.99 6.66 -11.95
C VAL A 102 15.55 7.06 -13.35
N ASP A 103 16.15 6.46 -14.36
CA ASP A 103 15.83 6.73 -15.77
C ASP A 103 14.35 6.37 -16.05
N GLN A 104 13.65 7.20 -16.83
CA GLN A 104 12.20 7.05 -17.06
C GLN A 104 11.84 5.74 -17.79
N ASP A 105 12.74 5.23 -18.63
CA ASP A 105 12.60 3.96 -19.34
C ASP A 105 12.61 2.73 -18.41
N LEU A 106 13.11 2.90 -17.19
CA LEU A 106 13.05 1.86 -16.14
C LEU A 106 11.75 1.91 -15.32
N LEU A 107 10.93 2.94 -15.51
CA LEU A 107 9.73 3.19 -14.71
C LEU A 107 8.45 2.88 -15.50
N ASN A 108 7.59 2.06 -14.92
CA ASN A 108 6.22 1.82 -15.38
C ASN A 108 5.24 2.87 -14.84
N ALA A 109 5.75 4.00 -14.35
CA ALA A 109 4.99 5.15 -13.86
C ALA A 109 5.66 6.44 -14.35
N GLU A 110 4.85 7.45 -14.68
CA GLU A 110 5.31 8.74 -15.13
C GLU A 110 5.98 9.51 -13.98
N ARG A 111 7.22 9.94 -14.20
CA ARG A 111 7.90 10.85 -13.27
C ARG A 111 7.31 12.25 -13.38
N VAL A 112 6.72 12.74 -12.29
CA VAL A 112 6.19 14.10 -12.16
C VAL A 112 6.97 14.87 -11.09
N GLY A 113 7.12 16.18 -11.23
CA GLY A 113 7.79 16.97 -10.19
C GLY A 113 7.69 18.47 -10.44
N PRO A 114 7.70 19.29 -9.38
CA PRO A 114 7.49 20.73 -9.52
C PRO A 114 8.77 21.48 -9.90
N LEU A 115 9.95 20.94 -9.56
CA LEU A 115 11.21 21.69 -9.54
C LEU A 115 12.43 20.75 -9.73
N GLY A 116 13.48 21.28 -10.36
CA GLY A 116 14.83 20.70 -10.39
C GLY A 116 15.20 19.94 -11.67
N PRO A 117 16.51 19.70 -11.90
CA PRO A 117 16.96 18.83 -12.98
C PRO A 117 16.39 17.42 -12.77
N ALA A 118 15.84 16.83 -13.84
CA ALA A 118 15.19 15.53 -13.83
C ALA A 118 13.97 15.41 -12.88
N ASN A 119 13.25 16.51 -12.61
CA ASN A 119 12.02 16.54 -11.81
C ASN A 119 12.18 15.99 -10.37
N ILE A 120 13.31 16.30 -9.72
CA ILE A 120 13.60 15.91 -8.33
C ILE A 120 13.72 17.15 -7.45
N SER A 121 12.93 17.20 -6.37
CA SER A 121 13.10 18.22 -5.33
C SER A 121 14.27 17.86 -4.42
N ILE A 122 15.20 18.80 -4.22
CA ILE A 122 16.42 18.57 -3.41
C ILE A 122 16.32 19.34 -2.11
N LEU A 123 16.41 18.63 -0.98
CA LEU A 123 16.43 19.18 0.37
C LEU A 123 17.87 19.51 0.78
N PRO A 124 18.17 20.76 1.19
CA PRO A 124 19.50 21.13 1.64
C PRO A 124 19.81 20.50 3.01
N ALA A 125 21.01 19.91 3.17
CA ALA A 125 21.38 19.20 4.40
C ALA A 125 21.55 20.09 5.65
N ASN A 126 21.79 21.41 5.49
CA ASN A 126 22.23 22.29 6.58
C ASN A 126 21.44 23.60 6.69
N ASP A 127 20.34 23.77 5.97
CA ASP A 127 19.53 24.98 6.02
C ASP A 127 18.07 24.62 6.36
N THR A 128 17.71 24.76 7.63
CA THR A 128 16.37 24.42 8.13
C THR A 128 15.27 25.35 7.58
N ALA A 129 15.60 26.59 7.18
CA ALA A 129 14.63 27.50 6.59
C ALA A 129 14.35 27.10 5.14
N GLN A 130 15.40 26.85 4.37
CA GLN A 130 15.29 26.38 2.99
C GLN A 130 14.71 24.96 2.90
N GLU A 131 15.05 24.06 3.83
CA GLU A 131 14.44 22.73 3.97
C GLU A 131 12.93 22.85 4.16
N ARG A 132 12.47 23.65 5.14
CA ARG A 132 11.03 23.86 5.40
C ARG A 132 10.31 24.49 4.21
N ARG A 133 10.95 25.43 3.51
CA ARG A 133 10.40 26.03 2.30
C ARG A 133 10.24 24.97 1.20
N THR A 134 11.27 24.18 0.96
CA THR A 134 11.28 23.12 -0.07
C THR A 134 10.23 22.05 0.23
N LEU A 135 10.12 21.60 1.49
CA LEU A 135 9.07 20.65 1.91
C LEU A 135 7.68 21.22 1.66
N ARG A 136 7.45 22.49 1.99
CA ARG A 136 6.16 23.15 1.76
C ARG A 136 5.80 23.22 0.28
N GLU A 137 6.73 23.65 -0.56
CA GLU A 137 6.54 23.74 -2.01
C GLU A 137 6.31 22.35 -2.64
N PHE A 138 7.11 21.36 -2.23
CA PHE A 138 6.98 19.98 -2.69
C PHE A 138 5.62 19.39 -2.31
N PHE A 139 5.21 19.48 -1.04
CA PHE A 139 3.93 18.91 -0.62
C PHE A 139 2.72 19.71 -1.12
N ALA A 140 2.84 21.02 -1.33
CA ALA A 140 1.83 21.80 -2.05
C ALA A 140 1.66 21.29 -3.49
N PHE A 141 2.75 20.90 -4.16
CA PHE A 141 2.67 20.21 -5.45
C PHE A 141 2.00 18.84 -5.33
N VAL A 142 2.42 17.99 -4.38
CA VAL A 142 1.83 16.65 -4.18
C VAL A 142 0.32 16.75 -3.94
N SER A 143 -0.15 17.70 -3.12
CA SER A 143 -1.59 17.90 -2.89
C SER A 143 -2.37 18.31 -4.14
N ARG A 144 -1.76 19.10 -5.03
CA ARG A 144 -2.41 19.57 -6.28
C ARG A 144 -2.34 18.53 -7.40
N ALA A 145 -1.16 17.99 -7.66
CA ALA A 145 -0.90 17.05 -8.75
C ALA A 145 -1.36 15.63 -8.42
N ARG A 146 -1.51 15.30 -7.12
CA ARG A 146 -1.93 13.99 -6.61
C ARG A 146 -1.17 12.82 -7.24
N PRO A 147 0.19 12.82 -7.22
CA PRO A 147 0.95 11.67 -7.69
C PRO A 147 0.56 10.42 -6.89
N ASP A 148 0.49 9.27 -7.55
CA ASP A 148 0.19 8.00 -6.88
C ASP A 148 1.31 7.63 -5.90
N ILE A 149 2.57 7.90 -6.27
CA ILE A 149 3.76 7.53 -5.52
C ILE A 149 4.56 8.78 -5.13
N VAL A 150 5.03 8.84 -3.88
CA VAL A 150 6.09 9.75 -3.45
C VAL A 150 7.33 8.94 -3.08
N VAL A 151 8.43 9.19 -3.77
CA VAL A 151 9.73 8.52 -3.57
C VAL A 151 10.66 9.46 -2.80
N ILE A 152 11.19 8.99 -1.67
CA ILE A 152 12.07 9.73 -0.78
C ILE A 152 13.46 9.06 -0.77
N CYS A 153 14.44 9.68 -1.43
CA CYS A 153 15.84 9.24 -1.37
C CYS A 153 16.63 10.16 -0.47
N ALA A 154 16.56 9.93 0.84
CA ALA A 154 17.27 10.73 1.82
C ALA A 154 17.83 9.87 2.95
N SER A 155 18.73 10.43 3.74
CA SER A 155 19.13 9.84 5.03
C SER A 155 17.92 9.51 5.91
N TYR A 156 18.10 8.58 6.87
CA TYR A 156 17.08 8.21 7.85
C TYR A 156 16.42 9.44 8.50
N THR A 157 17.22 10.34 9.07
CA THR A 157 16.73 11.50 9.81
C THR A 157 15.87 12.40 8.94
N LEU A 158 16.27 12.65 7.69
CA LEU A 158 15.49 13.48 6.80
C LEU A 158 14.24 12.76 6.26
N THR A 159 14.33 11.46 6.01
CA THR A 159 13.17 10.63 5.62
C THR A 159 12.08 10.69 6.68
N VAL A 160 12.43 10.50 7.96
CA VAL A 160 11.49 10.62 9.09
C VAL A 160 10.87 12.02 9.13
N ARG A 161 11.67 13.08 8.95
CA ARG A 161 11.14 14.47 8.90
C ARG A 161 10.16 14.69 7.75
N VAL A 162 10.48 14.19 6.55
CA VAL A 162 9.61 14.29 5.35
C VAL A 162 8.28 13.59 5.61
N LEU A 163 8.30 12.37 6.16
CA LEU A 163 7.09 11.60 6.48
C LEU A 163 6.26 12.28 7.58
N ARG A 164 6.89 12.78 8.65
CA ARG A 164 6.20 13.54 9.70
C ARG A 164 5.59 14.84 9.15
N TYR A 165 6.28 15.52 8.23
CA TYR A 165 5.73 16.69 7.54
C TYR A 165 4.50 16.33 6.70
N ALA A 166 4.56 15.24 5.92
CA ALA A 166 3.43 14.76 5.13
C ALA A 166 2.22 14.44 6.02
N ARG A 167 2.45 13.73 7.13
CA ARG A 167 1.43 13.41 8.14
C ARG A 167 0.81 14.66 8.74
N ALA A 168 1.62 15.60 9.22
CA ALA A 168 1.15 16.83 9.86
C ALA A 168 0.28 17.69 8.92
N ASN A 169 0.52 17.60 7.61
CA ASN A 169 -0.23 18.33 6.58
C ASN A 169 -1.30 17.47 5.88
N ARG A 170 -1.57 16.25 6.36
CA ARG A 170 -2.55 15.30 5.78
C ARG A 170 -2.36 15.12 4.26
N VAL A 171 -1.11 14.93 3.86
CA VAL A 171 -0.78 14.61 2.47
C VAL A 171 -0.65 13.09 2.33
N ASP A 172 -1.61 12.52 1.61
CA ASP A 172 -1.85 11.09 1.49
C ASP A 172 -1.69 10.59 0.04
N PRO A 173 -0.47 10.53 -0.51
CA PRO A 173 -0.24 9.79 -1.75
C PRO A 173 -0.58 8.32 -1.53
N ARG A 174 -0.87 7.59 -2.61
CA ARG A 174 -1.27 6.17 -2.53
C ARG A 174 -0.10 5.25 -2.16
N ALA A 175 1.14 5.73 -2.26
CA ALA A 175 2.33 5.08 -1.73
C ALA A 175 3.43 6.08 -1.35
N PHE A 176 4.19 5.74 -0.30
CA PHE A 176 5.50 6.32 -0.02
C PHE A 176 6.55 5.23 -0.22
N ILE A 177 7.58 5.51 -1.02
CA ILE A 177 8.73 4.62 -1.22
C ILE A 177 9.97 5.29 -0.64
N VAL A 178 10.68 4.60 0.24
CA VAL A 178 11.88 5.09 0.93
C VAL A 178 13.03 4.09 0.78
N ALA A 179 14.23 4.48 1.24
CA ALA A 179 15.41 3.63 1.20
C ALA A 179 16.02 3.41 2.59
N ASN A 180 16.09 2.13 2.99
CA ASN A 180 16.61 1.64 4.26
C ASN A 180 15.93 2.23 5.53
N LEU A 181 14.68 2.71 5.46
CA LEU A 181 13.99 3.22 6.65
C LEU A 181 13.62 2.08 7.61
N LEU A 182 12.98 1.03 7.10
CA LEU A 182 12.42 -0.06 7.90
C LEU A 182 13.49 -1.08 8.33
N ALA A 183 14.69 -0.98 7.77
CA ALA A 183 15.86 -1.75 8.18
C ALA A 183 16.77 -0.99 9.15
N ASP A 184 16.50 0.28 9.42
CA ASP A 184 17.30 1.07 10.38
C ASP A 184 16.96 0.65 11.82
N PRO A 185 17.96 0.41 12.68
CA PRO A 185 17.73 -0.02 14.07
C PRO A 185 16.97 1.01 14.92
N ARG A 186 16.85 2.26 14.47
CA ARG A 186 16.07 3.31 15.15
C ARG A 186 14.58 3.29 14.78
N PHE A 187 14.19 2.62 13.70
CA PHE A 187 12.79 2.61 13.24
C PHE A 187 11.78 2.06 14.28
N PRO A 188 12.13 1.09 15.15
CA PRO A 188 11.26 0.70 16.27
C PRO A 188 10.87 1.86 17.21
N GLU A 189 11.62 2.96 17.23
CA GLU A 189 11.29 4.16 18.02
C GLU A 189 10.25 5.07 17.31
N GLU A 190 10.03 4.85 16.00
CA GLU A 190 9.11 5.61 15.16
C GLU A 190 7.68 5.03 15.23
N VAL A 191 7.11 4.93 16.43
CA VAL A 191 5.80 4.31 16.72
C VAL A 191 4.70 4.79 15.76
N GLU A 192 4.74 6.07 15.41
CA GLU A 192 3.82 6.73 14.50
C GLU A 192 3.90 6.25 13.04
N LEU A 193 5.04 5.74 12.61
CA LEU A 193 5.31 5.29 11.24
C LEU A 193 5.23 3.77 11.09
N GLN A 194 5.15 3.00 12.18
CA GLN A 194 5.13 1.53 12.16
C GLN A 194 3.90 0.94 11.48
N SER A 195 2.73 1.56 11.66
CA SER A 195 1.50 1.24 10.92
C SER A 195 1.31 2.10 9.68
N SER A 196 2.42 2.72 9.27
CA SER A 196 2.71 3.33 7.99
C SER A 196 1.77 2.94 6.88
N GLY A 197 2.09 1.84 6.24
CA GLY A 197 1.91 1.58 4.81
C GLY A 197 3.11 2.07 3.97
N VAL A 198 4.13 2.69 4.60
CA VAL A 198 5.37 3.13 3.92
C VAL A 198 6.11 1.90 3.41
N LEU A 199 6.60 2.00 2.18
CA LEU A 199 7.37 0.97 1.49
C LEU A 199 8.84 1.30 1.53
N ASP A 200 9.66 0.31 1.84
CA ASP A 200 11.10 0.49 1.97
C ASP A 200 11.85 -0.50 1.10
N ARG A 201 12.85 0.02 0.40
CA ARG A 201 13.82 -0.80 -0.30
C ARG A 201 14.78 -1.39 0.71
N SER A 202 14.66 -2.68 0.97
CA SER A 202 15.67 -3.39 1.75
C SER A 202 16.69 -4.06 0.83
N SER A 203 17.97 -3.81 1.11
CA SER A 203 19.07 -4.56 0.49
C SER A 203 19.53 -5.73 1.37
N TRP A 204 18.88 -5.99 2.50
CA TRP A 204 19.19 -7.09 3.41
C TRP A 204 17.90 -7.75 3.93
N TYR A 205 17.89 -9.07 4.02
CA TYR A 205 16.86 -9.83 4.72
C TYR A 205 17.50 -11.16 5.11
N ALA A 206 17.39 -11.52 6.38
CA ALA A 206 17.95 -12.74 6.94
C ALA A 206 17.18 -13.97 6.42
N ARG A 207 17.51 -14.38 5.20
CA ARG A 207 16.86 -15.52 4.55
C ARG A 207 17.63 -16.80 4.83
N ARG A 208 16.88 -17.85 5.14
CA ARG A 208 17.38 -19.23 5.16
C ARG A 208 17.38 -19.77 3.73
N PHE A 209 18.56 -20.07 3.20
CA PHE A 209 18.76 -20.75 1.92
C PHE A 209 19.05 -22.23 2.14
N TYR A 210 19.76 -22.56 3.21
CA TYR A 210 20.10 -23.91 3.60
C TYR A 210 19.13 -24.39 4.69
N SER A 211 18.12 -25.17 4.30
CA SER A 211 17.22 -25.85 5.24
C SER A 211 17.82 -27.14 5.82
N ARG A 212 18.88 -27.63 5.17
CA ARG A 212 19.69 -28.80 5.53
C ARG A 212 21.16 -28.43 5.33
N PRO A 213 22.12 -29.18 5.91
CA PRO A 213 23.52 -29.03 5.55
C PRO A 213 23.65 -29.03 4.01
N PRO A 214 24.43 -28.10 3.43
CA PRO A 214 24.66 -28.09 1.98
C PRO A 214 25.18 -29.46 1.52
N SER A 215 24.81 -29.85 0.31
CA SER A 215 25.37 -31.07 -0.31
C SER A 215 26.89 -30.95 -0.38
N VAL A 216 27.59 -32.08 -0.38
CA VAL A 216 29.05 -32.11 -0.61
C VAL A 216 29.40 -31.50 -1.98
N ASP A 217 28.47 -31.59 -2.94
CA ASP A 217 28.60 -31.01 -4.28
C ASP A 217 28.10 -29.57 -4.41
N ASP A 218 27.73 -28.90 -3.30
CA ASP A 218 27.31 -27.49 -3.36
C ASP A 218 28.54 -26.61 -3.68
N PRO A 219 28.49 -25.70 -4.67
CA PRO A 219 29.64 -24.85 -5.01
C PRO A 219 30.19 -24.08 -3.80
N CYS A 220 29.35 -23.82 -2.80
CA CYS A 220 29.77 -23.18 -1.59
C CYS A 220 30.73 -24.04 -0.73
N THR A 221 30.60 -25.36 -0.69
CA THR A 221 31.48 -26.22 0.13
C THR A 221 32.90 -26.25 -0.42
N ASP A 222 33.05 -26.14 -1.74
CA ASP A 222 34.36 -26.14 -2.40
C ASP A 222 35.01 -24.75 -2.43
N LEU A 223 34.20 -23.70 -2.63
CA LEU A 223 34.72 -22.35 -2.89
C LEU A 223 34.77 -21.47 -1.65
N SER A 224 33.97 -21.72 -0.61
CA SER A 224 33.88 -20.80 0.53
C SER A 224 34.82 -21.17 1.67
N PRO A 225 35.95 -20.44 1.88
CA PRO A 225 36.83 -20.68 3.02
C PRO A 225 36.19 -20.33 4.37
N VAL A 226 35.08 -19.60 4.36
CA VAL A 226 34.30 -19.23 5.55
C VAL A 226 33.06 -20.11 5.74
N GLY A 227 32.91 -21.15 4.91
CA GLY A 227 31.77 -22.07 4.93
C GLY A 227 30.50 -21.50 4.30
N CYS A 228 29.47 -22.32 4.32
CA CYS A 228 28.16 -22.00 3.74
C CYS A 228 27.26 -21.35 4.76
N VAL A 229 27.48 -20.04 4.90
CA VAL A 229 26.71 -19.18 5.80
C VAL A 229 25.72 -18.39 4.97
N ASP A 230 24.43 -18.69 5.16
CA ASP A 230 23.34 -17.90 4.62
C ASP A 230 22.90 -16.78 5.57
N GLY A 231 21.91 -15.99 5.14
CA GLY A 231 21.47 -14.83 5.89
C GLY A 231 20.87 -15.18 7.25
N ALA A 232 20.08 -16.24 7.35
CA ALA A 232 19.48 -16.67 8.61
C ALA A 232 20.51 -17.25 9.58
N MET A 233 21.49 -18.01 9.08
CA MET A 233 22.60 -18.50 9.90
C MET A 233 23.44 -17.36 10.46
N PHE A 234 23.70 -16.33 9.64
CA PHE A 234 24.46 -15.16 10.08
C PHE A 234 23.68 -14.33 11.12
N GLU A 235 22.37 -14.20 10.94
CA GLU A 235 21.46 -13.58 11.92
C GLU A 235 21.47 -14.33 13.24
N GLU A 236 21.23 -15.64 13.22
CA GLU A 236 21.21 -16.50 14.40
C GLU A 236 22.56 -16.46 15.15
N TRP A 237 23.68 -16.51 14.41
CA TRP A 237 25.00 -16.37 14.99
C TRP A 237 25.19 -15.01 15.68
N THR A 238 24.83 -13.91 15.00
CA THR A 238 24.98 -12.55 15.55
C THR A 238 24.09 -12.35 16.78
N GLN A 239 22.86 -12.85 16.74
CA GLN A 239 21.93 -12.80 17.87
C GLN A 239 22.45 -13.59 19.07
N ASN A 240 23.01 -14.78 18.83
CA ASN A 240 23.59 -15.60 19.90
C ASN A 240 24.86 -14.98 20.50
N GLN A 241 25.68 -14.28 19.71
CA GLN A 241 26.94 -13.69 20.18
C GLN A 241 26.76 -12.29 20.80
N TYR A 242 25.83 -11.50 20.26
CA TYR A 242 25.73 -10.07 20.56
C TYR A 242 24.33 -9.63 21.04
N GLY A 243 23.30 -10.47 20.89
CA GLY A 243 21.93 -10.15 21.29
C GLY A 243 21.27 -9.07 20.42
N THR A 244 21.78 -8.84 19.22
CA THR A 244 21.27 -7.83 18.28
C THR A 244 21.12 -8.39 16.87
N ASP A 245 20.10 -7.90 16.16
CA ASP A 245 19.90 -8.18 14.75
C ASP A 245 21.10 -7.69 13.90
N VAL A 246 21.31 -8.30 12.73
CA VAL A 246 22.40 -7.93 11.82
C VAL A 246 22.04 -6.66 11.06
N PRO A 247 22.76 -5.54 11.28
CA PRO A 247 22.57 -4.36 10.44
C PRO A 247 23.14 -4.62 9.04
N ILE A 248 22.55 -3.96 8.05
CA ILE A 248 22.91 -4.13 6.64
C ILE A 248 24.42 -3.92 6.38
N GLU A 249 25.06 -2.99 7.09
CA GLU A 249 26.49 -2.70 6.94
C GLU A 249 27.34 -3.93 7.28
N GLN A 250 26.95 -4.68 8.32
CA GLN A 250 27.63 -5.92 8.72
C GLN A 250 27.37 -7.03 7.70
N ALA A 251 26.13 -7.19 7.25
CA ALA A 251 25.79 -8.16 6.20
C ALA A 251 26.57 -7.88 4.90
N CYS A 252 26.72 -6.61 4.51
CA CYS A 252 27.50 -6.23 3.33
C CYS A 252 28.98 -6.55 3.49
N ALA A 253 29.57 -6.22 4.64
CA ALA A 253 30.97 -6.52 4.90
C ALA A 253 31.23 -8.04 4.88
N PHE A 254 30.34 -8.82 5.50
CA PHE A 254 30.44 -10.28 5.53
C PHE A 254 30.29 -10.89 4.13
N ALA A 255 29.29 -10.44 3.36
CA ALA A 255 29.10 -10.87 1.97
C ALA A 255 30.32 -10.54 1.09
N ALA A 256 30.94 -9.38 1.27
CA ALA A 256 32.14 -9.00 0.52
C ALA A 256 33.31 -9.95 0.79
N ILE A 257 33.49 -10.38 2.06
CA ILE A 257 34.49 -11.39 2.43
C ILE A 257 34.16 -12.73 1.77
N GLN A 258 32.88 -13.15 1.78
CA GLN A 258 32.45 -14.40 1.14
C GLN A 258 32.77 -14.39 -0.37
N VAL A 259 32.44 -13.30 -1.07
CA VAL A 259 32.71 -13.17 -2.51
C VAL A 259 34.22 -13.16 -2.78
N LEU A 260 34.99 -12.36 -2.04
CA LEU A 260 36.45 -12.28 -2.25
C LEU A 260 37.13 -13.62 -1.94
N GLY A 261 36.72 -14.30 -0.87
CA GLY A 261 37.24 -15.62 -0.51
C GLY A 261 37.00 -16.65 -1.61
N GLN A 262 35.77 -16.74 -2.11
CA GLN A 262 35.41 -17.63 -3.22
C GLN A 262 36.17 -17.30 -4.50
N ALA A 263 36.34 -16.01 -4.83
CA ALA A 263 37.08 -15.60 -6.02
C ALA A 263 38.56 -15.96 -5.93
N VAL A 264 39.19 -15.84 -4.76
CA VAL A 264 40.60 -16.25 -4.55
C VAL A 264 40.77 -17.77 -4.65
N VAL A 265 39.86 -18.55 -4.06
CA VAL A 265 39.89 -20.01 -4.17
C VAL A 265 39.72 -20.43 -5.63
N GLN A 266 38.74 -19.87 -6.34
CA GLN A 266 38.53 -20.15 -7.76
C GLN A 266 39.75 -19.80 -8.61
N ALA A 267 40.35 -18.63 -8.36
CA ALA A 267 41.53 -18.18 -9.11
C ALA A 267 42.76 -19.07 -8.85
N GLY A 268 42.76 -19.88 -7.79
CA GLY A 268 43.92 -20.65 -7.34
C GLY A 268 45.11 -19.77 -6.98
N SER A 269 44.90 -18.45 -6.82
CA SER A 269 45.94 -17.43 -6.74
C SER A 269 45.45 -16.19 -6.00
N GLY A 270 46.37 -15.49 -5.35
CA GLY A 270 46.13 -14.15 -4.80
C GLY A 270 46.42 -13.02 -5.80
N ASP A 271 46.79 -13.37 -7.04
CA ASP A 271 47.02 -12.40 -8.11
C ASP A 271 45.73 -11.64 -8.44
N SER A 272 45.83 -10.31 -8.54
CA SER A 272 44.66 -9.45 -8.68
C SER A 272 43.95 -9.64 -10.02
N GLU A 273 44.68 -9.89 -11.11
CA GLU A 273 44.09 -10.12 -12.43
C GLU A 273 43.35 -11.46 -12.48
N ALA A 274 43.94 -12.51 -11.90
CA ALA A 274 43.28 -13.81 -11.77
C ALA A 274 42.00 -13.73 -10.92
N VAL A 275 42.05 -13.02 -9.79
CA VAL A 275 40.88 -12.80 -8.91
C VAL A 275 39.81 -11.99 -9.61
N ILE A 276 40.17 -10.93 -10.33
CA ILE A 276 39.22 -10.13 -11.12
C ILE A 276 38.59 -10.96 -12.24
N GLY A 277 39.37 -11.85 -12.88
CA GLY A 277 38.87 -12.85 -13.81
C GLY A 277 37.79 -13.74 -13.19
N ALA A 278 38.05 -14.27 -11.99
CA ALA A 278 37.08 -15.09 -11.24
C ALA A 278 35.82 -14.30 -10.85
N LEU A 279 35.95 -13.04 -10.42
CA LEU A 279 34.83 -12.16 -10.06
C LEU A 279 33.82 -11.95 -11.20
N ARG A 280 34.25 -12.05 -12.45
CA ARG A 280 33.40 -11.82 -13.64
C ARG A 280 32.68 -13.06 -14.17
N LEU A 281 33.16 -14.25 -13.81
CA LEU A 281 32.70 -15.51 -14.40
C LEU A 281 31.77 -16.30 -13.49
N LEU A 282 31.72 -15.96 -12.20
CA LEU A 282 31.09 -16.81 -11.20
C LEU A 282 29.80 -16.24 -10.62
N HIS A 283 29.03 -17.19 -10.08
CA HIS A 283 28.05 -16.96 -9.04
C HIS A 283 28.69 -17.27 -7.67
N PHE A 284 28.37 -16.46 -6.68
CA PHE A 284 28.88 -16.55 -5.32
C PHE A 284 27.75 -16.85 -4.36
N SER A 285 27.95 -17.81 -3.47
CA SER A 285 27.03 -18.07 -2.36
C SER A 285 27.36 -17.10 -1.22
N THR A 286 26.41 -16.25 -0.85
CA THR A 286 26.60 -15.22 0.18
C THR A 286 25.45 -15.21 1.17
N VAL A 287 25.57 -14.43 2.24
CA VAL A 287 24.46 -14.13 3.16
C VAL A 287 23.28 -13.46 2.46
N PHE A 288 23.49 -12.79 1.32
CA PHE A 288 22.41 -12.26 0.48
C PHE A 288 21.76 -13.31 -0.45
N GLY A 289 22.25 -14.55 -0.41
CA GLY A 289 21.96 -15.59 -1.40
C GLY A 289 22.99 -15.65 -2.52
N THR A 290 22.63 -16.35 -3.59
CA THR A 290 23.43 -16.43 -4.81
C THR A 290 23.54 -15.05 -5.45
N THR A 291 24.75 -14.58 -5.67
CA THR A 291 25.06 -13.27 -6.25
C THR A 291 26.04 -13.43 -7.40
N SER A 292 25.81 -12.73 -8.51
CA SER A 292 26.82 -12.53 -9.56
C SER A 292 27.11 -11.05 -9.74
N MET A 293 28.24 -10.71 -10.36
CA MET A 293 28.65 -9.33 -10.60
C MET A 293 28.32 -8.92 -12.03
N GLY A 294 27.67 -7.76 -12.18
CA GLY A 294 27.38 -7.21 -13.50
C GLY A 294 28.67 -6.89 -14.26
N ARG A 295 28.73 -7.25 -15.55
CA ARG A 295 29.96 -7.09 -16.37
C ARG A 295 30.42 -5.65 -16.54
N LYS A 296 29.49 -4.68 -16.57
CA LYS A 296 29.79 -3.25 -16.73
C LYS A 296 29.76 -2.49 -15.41
N THR A 297 28.78 -2.83 -14.57
CA THR A 297 28.56 -2.15 -13.30
C THR A 297 29.47 -2.68 -12.21
N HIS A 298 29.97 -3.92 -12.31
CA HIS A 298 30.68 -4.63 -11.24
C HIS A 298 29.92 -4.66 -9.91
N MET A 299 28.60 -4.49 -9.97
CA MET A 299 27.69 -4.54 -8.83
C MET A 299 26.89 -5.84 -8.87
N SER A 300 26.49 -6.30 -7.70
CA SER A 300 25.66 -7.49 -7.52
C SER A 300 24.37 -7.40 -8.34
N THR A 301 24.06 -8.46 -9.08
CA THR A 301 22.74 -8.73 -9.65
C THR A 301 22.04 -9.73 -8.75
N ARG A 302 21.15 -9.24 -7.89
CA ARG A 302 20.37 -10.05 -6.94
C ARG A 302 18.96 -9.51 -6.78
N ASP A 303 18.10 -10.27 -6.13
CA ASP A 303 16.73 -9.86 -5.85
C ASP A 303 16.70 -8.60 -4.97
N THR A 304 15.83 -7.66 -5.34
CA THR A 304 15.48 -6.52 -4.50
C THR A 304 14.36 -6.94 -3.55
N TYR A 305 14.54 -6.69 -2.26
CA TYR A 305 13.51 -6.90 -1.26
C TYR A 305 12.72 -5.62 -1.03
N MET A 306 11.41 -5.76 -0.88
CA MET A 306 10.49 -4.67 -0.59
C MET A 306 9.81 -4.96 0.75
N ARG A 307 10.01 -4.07 1.72
CA ARG A 307 9.35 -4.14 3.02
C ARG A 307 8.22 -3.12 3.08
N GLN A 308 7.19 -3.40 3.87
CA GLN A 308 6.11 -2.47 4.17
C GLN A 308 5.88 -2.39 5.68
N ALA A 309 5.76 -1.18 6.21
CA ALA A 309 5.26 -0.93 7.56
C ALA A 309 3.76 -1.26 7.58
N GLN A 310 3.32 -2.31 8.28
CA GLN A 310 1.90 -2.72 8.37
C GLN A 310 1.41 -2.68 9.83
N MET A 311 0.10 -2.83 10.03
CA MET A 311 -0.50 -2.75 11.37
C MET A 311 0.08 -3.75 12.38
N ASP A 312 0.56 -4.90 11.91
CA ASP A 312 1.16 -5.97 12.71
C ASP A 312 2.70 -6.01 12.62
N GLY A 313 3.31 -4.92 12.14
CA GLY A 313 4.76 -4.74 12.06
C GLY A 313 5.29 -4.61 10.63
N THR A 314 6.61 -4.65 10.50
CA THR A 314 7.27 -4.62 9.19
C THR A 314 7.15 -5.98 8.50
N LYS A 315 6.59 -6.00 7.29
CA LYS A 315 6.46 -7.20 6.46
C LYS A 315 7.34 -7.14 5.23
N LEU A 316 7.90 -8.28 4.83
CA LEU A 316 8.47 -8.47 3.50
C LEU A 316 7.32 -8.73 2.52
N VAL A 317 7.10 -7.81 1.58
CA VAL A 317 5.97 -7.86 0.63
C VAL A 317 6.39 -8.18 -0.80
N ALA A 318 7.68 -8.13 -1.11
CA ALA A 318 8.23 -8.60 -2.38
C ALA A 318 9.70 -9.05 -2.22
N PRO A 319 10.16 -10.00 -3.05
CA PRO A 319 9.40 -10.67 -4.10
C PRO A 319 8.46 -11.76 -3.53
N PRO A 320 7.39 -12.17 -4.25
CA PRO A 320 6.31 -13.01 -3.70
C PRO A 320 6.79 -14.34 -3.10
N GLN A 321 7.82 -14.95 -3.68
CA GLN A 321 8.38 -16.22 -3.20
C GLN A 321 9.02 -16.14 -1.80
N PHE A 322 9.31 -14.94 -1.30
CA PHE A 322 9.87 -14.72 0.03
C PHE A 322 8.96 -13.87 0.91
N ALA A 323 7.83 -13.39 0.38
CA ALA A 323 6.98 -12.46 1.09
C ALA A 323 6.28 -13.14 2.28
N ASP A 324 6.33 -12.49 3.44
CA ASP A 324 5.59 -12.85 4.66
C ASP A 324 4.37 -11.93 4.90
N GLY A 325 4.12 -11.01 3.96
CA GLY A 325 2.94 -10.17 3.92
C GLY A 325 2.52 -9.82 2.49
N VAL A 326 1.33 -9.25 2.34
CA VAL A 326 0.81 -8.81 1.06
C VAL A 326 1.08 -7.32 0.92
N LEU A 327 1.52 -6.87 -0.26
CA LEU A 327 1.63 -5.44 -0.54
C LEU A 327 0.24 -4.77 -0.47
N VAL A 328 0.07 -3.88 0.51
CA VAL A 328 -1.13 -3.06 0.66
C VAL A 328 -0.99 -1.81 -0.22
N TYR A 329 -1.82 -1.72 -1.26
CA TYR A 329 -1.91 -0.56 -2.15
C TYR A 329 -3.38 -0.32 -2.59
N PRO A 330 -3.91 0.91 -2.54
CA PRO A 330 -3.27 2.10 -1.96
C PRO A 330 -3.01 1.93 -0.46
N ARG A 331 -2.02 2.66 0.08
CA ARG A 331 -1.80 2.73 1.52
C ARG A 331 -3.03 3.33 2.23
N PRO A 332 -3.31 2.94 3.48
CA PRO A 332 -4.25 3.68 4.31
C PRO A 332 -3.78 5.14 4.49
N THR A 333 -4.73 6.07 4.55
CA THR A 333 -4.41 7.49 4.84
C THR A 333 -3.91 7.65 6.27
N TRP A 334 -3.24 8.75 6.59
CA TRP A 334 -2.81 9.06 7.96
C TRP A 334 -3.98 9.07 8.95
N ALA A 335 -5.15 9.57 8.53
CA ALA A 335 -6.36 9.60 9.33
C ALA A 335 -6.94 8.19 9.57
N GLN A 336 -6.93 7.34 8.55
CA GLN A 336 -7.38 5.95 8.65
C GLN A 336 -6.46 5.11 9.55
N VAL A 337 -5.14 5.29 9.45
CA VAL A 337 -4.15 4.64 10.32
C VAL A 337 -4.40 5.02 11.78
N GLU A 338 -4.59 6.32 12.05
CA GLU A 338 -4.85 6.80 13.41
C GLU A 338 -6.15 6.23 13.98
N CYS A 339 -7.23 6.28 13.20
CA CYS A 339 -8.52 5.69 13.57
C CYS A 339 -8.40 4.19 13.92
N THR A 340 -7.68 3.42 13.08
CA THR A 340 -7.48 1.98 13.29
C THR A 340 -6.65 1.72 14.55
N ARG A 341 -5.56 2.49 14.73
CA ARG A 341 -4.65 2.38 15.88
C ARG A 341 -5.35 2.65 17.20
N THR A 342 -6.21 3.66 17.25
CA THR A 342 -6.98 4.00 18.46
C THR A 342 -8.23 3.14 18.64
N ARG A 343 -8.50 2.18 17.73
CA ARG A 343 -9.73 1.38 17.67
C ARG A 343 -10.98 2.25 17.77
N ARG A 344 -10.99 3.39 17.06
CA ARG A 344 -12.03 4.41 17.21
C ARG A 344 -13.43 3.88 16.89
N CYS A 345 -13.54 2.93 15.97
CA CYS A 345 -14.80 2.32 15.54
C CYS A 345 -15.20 1.07 16.36
N GLY A 346 -14.51 0.81 17.48
CA GLY A 346 -14.74 -0.39 18.29
C GLY A 346 -14.56 -1.68 17.48
N ASN A 347 -15.42 -2.66 17.73
CA ASN A 347 -15.48 -3.94 17.00
C ASN A 347 -16.68 -4.00 16.03
N HIS A 348 -17.28 -2.85 15.71
CA HIS A 348 -18.57 -2.76 15.01
C HIS A 348 -18.54 -1.76 13.85
N GLY A 349 -17.37 -1.60 13.24
CA GLY A 349 -17.20 -0.75 12.08
C GLY A 349 -15.76 -0.72 11.59
N ALA A 350 -15.58 -0.09 10.43
CA ALA A 350 -14.28 0.08 9.78
C ALA A 350 -13.89 1.55 9.67
N CYS A 351 -12.60 1.83 9.77
CA CYS A 351 -12.07 3.18 9.58
C CYS A 351 -12.04 3.55 8.10
N THR A 352 -12.65 4.67 7.76
CA THR A 352 -12.66 5.25 6.40
C THR A 352 -11.38 6.06 6.13
N PRO A 353 -11.12 6.45 4.86
CA PRO A 353 -9.96 7.28 4.51
C PRO A 353 -9.90 8.66 5.19
N ASP A 354 -11.01 9.22 5.64
CA ASP A 354 -11.05 10.46 6.42
C ASP A 354 -10.89 10.24 7.94
N GLY A 355 -10.76 8.99 8.37
CA GLY A 355 -10.64 8.60 9.78
C GLY A 355 -11.97 8.58 10.54
N SER A 356 -13.10 8.68 9.83
CA SER A 356 -14.43 8.41 10.39
C SER A 356 -14.72 6.90 10.40
N CYS A 357 -15.87 6.54 10.94
CA CYS A 357 -16.27 5.15 11.12
C CYS A 357 -17.45 4.81 10.22
N ASP A 358 -17.27 3.76 9.40
CA ASP A 358 -18.35 3.09 8.69
C ASP A 358 -18.86 1.95 9.56
N CYS A 359 -20.02 2.13 10.19
CA CYS A 359 -20.53 1.21 11.20
C CYS A 359 -21.25 0.02 10.58
N ASP A 360 -21.05 -1.16 11.19
CA ASP A 360 -21.77 -2.37 10.84
C ASP A 360 -23.28 -2.19 11.05
N VAL A 361 -24.06 -2.98 10.32
CA VAL A 361 -25.53 -2.95 10.42
C VAL A 361 -25.97 -3.14 11.88
N GLY A 362 -26.81 -2.21 12.37
CA GLY A 362 -27.28 -2.20 13.75
C GLY A 362 -26.42 -1.40 14.71
N TRP A 363 -25.36 -0.74 14.24
CA TRP A 363 -24.51 0.14 15.04
C TRP A 363 -24.48 1.57 14.49
N SER A 364 -24.23 2.53 15.36
CA SER A 364 -24.16 3.96 15.03
C SER A 364 -23.29 4.76 16.00
N GLY A 365 -23.18 6.05 15.72
CA GLY A 365 -22.37 7.00 16.46
C GLY A 365 -20.94 7.09 15.93
N SER A 366 -20.20 8.10 16.37
CA SER A 366 -18.86 8.42 15.86
C SER A 366 -17.77 7.36 16.11
N GLY A 367 -18.09 6.32 16.89
CA GLY A 367 -17.23 5.18 17.16
C GLY A 367 -17.96 3.83 17.11
N CYS A 368 -19.12 3.78 16.47
CA CYS A 368 -19.95 2.56 16.34
C CYS A 368 -20.25 1.86 17.66
N SER A 369 -20.41 2.63 18.74
CA SER A 369 -20.67 2.12 20.09
C SER A 369 -22.15 2.10 20.46
N VAL A 370 -23.02 2.71 19.64
CA VAL A 370 -24.45 2.78 19.90
C VAL A 370 -25.15 1.72 19.08
N ARG A 371 -25.62 0.65 19.73
CA ARG A 371 -26.45 -0.36 19.10
C ARG A 371 -27.85 0.19 18.87
N TYR A 372 -28.37 0.05 17.66
CA TYR A 372 -29.80 0.14 17.41
C TYR A 372 -30.46 -1.12 17.97
N ASP A 373 -30.61 -1.17 19.29
CA ASP A 373 -31.55 -2.11 19.89
C ASP A 373 -32.95 -1.66 19.47
N ILE A 374 -33.48 -2.34 18.44
CA ILE A 374 -34.93 -2.54 18.27
C ILE A 374 -35.72 -1.24 17.95
N PRO A 375 -35.69 -0.77 16.69
CA PRO A 375 -36.93 -0.27 16.12
C PRO A 375 -37.29 -0.94 14.78
N ALA A 376 -36.41 -1.69 14.13
CA ALA A 376 -36.77 -2.39 12.89
C ALA A 376 -37.90 -3.40 13.11
N LEU A 377 -37.84 -4.19 14.19
CA LEU A 377 -38.95 -5.04 14.60
C LEU A 377 -40.20 -4.22 14.93
N LEU A 378 -40.05 -3.05 15.55
CA LEU A 378 -41.17 -2.18 15.92
C LEU A 378 -41.83 -1.53 14.68
N PHE A 379 -41.04 -1.15 13.67
CA PHE A 379 -41.53 -0.64 12.38
C PHE A 379 -42.13 -1.76 11.51
N ILE A 380 -41.58 -2.98 11.53
CA ILE A 380 -42.21 -4.14 10.88
C ILE A 380 -43.53 -4.45 11.58
N LEU A 381 -43.59 -4.43 12.91
CA LEU A 381 -44.82 -4.64 13.67
C LEU A 381 -45.85 -3.55 13.39
N LEU A 382 -45.44 -2.27 13.38
CA LEU A 382 -46.31 -1.15 13.04
C LEU A 382 -46.78 -1.19 11.58
N GLY A 383 -45.91 -1.61 10.66
CA GLY A 383 -46.26 -1.81 9.25
C GLY A 383 -47.30 -2.92 9.07
N LEU A 384 -47.13 -4.05 9.76
CA LEU A 384 -48.10 -5.14 9.78
C LEU A 384 -49.42 -4.72 10.42
N VAL A 385 -49.39 -4.00 11.54
CA VAL A 385 -50.60 -3.44 12.18
C VAL A 385 -51.30 -2.46 11.24
N GLY A 386 -50.57 -1.58 10.56
CA GLY A 386 -51.12 -0.65 9.57
C GLY A 386 -51.80 -1.37 8.40
N LEU A 387 -51.21 -2.46 7.91
CA LEU A 387 -51.76 -3.28 6.83
C LEU A 387 -53.07 -3.99 7.27
N VAL A 388 -53.11 -4.50 8.51
CA VAL A 388 -54.32 -5.09 9.10
C VAL A 388 -55.43 -4.04 9.30
N VAL A 389 -55.11 -2.87 9.85
CA VAL A 389 -56.09 -1.79 10.03
C VAL A 389 -56.61 -1.27 8.68
N GLY A 390 -55.72 -1.09 7.70
CA GLY A 390 -56.09 -0.66 6.35
C GLY A 390 -57.03 -1.64 5.64
N THR A 391 -56.77 -2.95 5.77
CA THR A 391 -57.66 -3.98 5.20
C THR A 391 -59.02 -4.02 5.88
N ILE A 392 -59.09 -3.87 7.21
CA ILE A 392 -60.37 -3.75 7.94
C ILE A 392 -61.16 -2.53 7.46
N PHE A 393 -60.51 -1.37 7.32
CA PHE A 393 -61.16 -0.15 6.82
C PHE A 393 -61.66 -0.29 5.38
N ALA A 394 -60.86 -0.88 4.49
CA ALA A 394 -61.25 -1.14 3.11
C ALA A 394 -62.47 -2.08 3.03
N ILE A 395 -62.50 -3.15 3.85
CA ILE A 395 -63.65 -4.05 3.96
C ILE A 395 -64.89 -3.31 4.47
N HIS A 396 -64.73 -2.44 5.48
CA HIS A 396 -65.84 -1.68 6.04
C HIS A 396 -66.42 -0.67 5.03
N PHE A 397 -65.54 -0.01 4.25
CA PHE A 397 -65.95 0.93 3.21
C PHE A 397 -66.63 0.20 2.03
N ALA A 398 -66.09 -0.94 1.60
CA ALA A 398 -66.71 -1.79 0.59
C ALA A 398 -68.10 -2.28 1.02
N ARG A 399 -68.28 -2.66 2.30
CA ARG A 399 -69.59 -3.02 2.87
C ARG A 399 -70.56 -1.84 2.89
N ARG A 400 -70.09 -0.63 3.24
CA ARG A 400 -70.92 0.59 3.25
C ARG A 400 -71.35 0.99 1.83
N SER A 401 -70.44 0.92 0.86
CA SER A 401 -70.71 1.18 -0.55
C SER A 401 -71.75 0.20 -1.11
N LYS A 402 -71.59 -1.11 -0.85
CA LYS A 402 -72.61 -2.12 -1.25
C LYS A 402 -73.99 -1.82 -0.68
N ARG A 403 -74.08 -1.38 0.59
CA ARG A 403 -75.37 -0.98 1.19
C ARG A 403 -75.98 0.23 0.49
N GLN A 404 -75.19 1.25 0.17
CA GLN A 404 -75.68 2.43 -0.57
C GLN A 404 -76.12 2.08 -1.99
N LEU A 405 -75.40 1.20 -2.68
CA LEU A 405 -75.77 0.72 -4.01
C LEU A 405 -77.10 -0.05 -3.97
N ALA A 406 -77.30 -0.91 -2.97
CA ALA A 406 -78.55 -1.65 -2.79
C ALA A 406 -79.74 -0.70 -2.56
N PHE A 407 -79.58 0.34 -1.72
CA PHE A 407 -80.61 1.36 -1.53
C PHE A 407 -80.88 2.18 -2.80
N ALA A 408 -79.84 2.49 -3.58
CA ALA A 408 -80.01 3.19 -4.86
C ALA A 408 -80.77 2.33 -5.88
N GLN A 409 -80.47 1.04 -5.97
CA GLN A 409 -81.20 0.09 -6.82
C GLN A 409 -82.66 -0.08 -6.38
N GLN A 410 -82.94 -0.07 -5.09
CA GLN A 410 -84.30 -0.14 -4.57
C GLN A 410 -85.12 1.10 -4.94
N ARG A 411 -84.54 2.30 -4.78
CA ARG A 411 -85.18 3.55 -5.22
C ARG A 411 -85.39 3.62 -6.73
N ALA A 412 -84.49 3.03 -7.53
CA ALA A 412 -84.68 2.95 -8.98
C ALA A 412 -85.89 2.06 -9.34
N LYS A 413 -86.01 0.89 -8.70
CA LYS A 413 -87.18 0.01 -8.87
C LYS A 413 -88.49 0.65 -8.41
N GLU A 414 -88.46 1.42 -7.31
CA GLU A 414 -89.63 2.17 -6.84
C GLU A 414 -90.08 3.24 -7.84
N ARG A 415 -89.14 3.92 -8.52
CA ARG A 415 -89.47 4.88 -9.59
C ARG A 415 -90.10 4.21 -10.80
N GLU A 416 -89.55 3.09 -11.25
CA GLU A 416 -90.13 2.30 -12.36
C GLU A 416 -91.56 1.83 -12.03
N ALA A 417 -91.77 1.33 -10.81
CA ALA A 417 -93.10 0.93 -10.35
C ALA A 417 -94.08 2.11 -10.30
N MET A 418 -93.62 3.29 -9.87
CA MET A 418 -94.45 4.50 -9.79
C MET A 418 -94.83 5.04 -11.20
N GLU A 419 -93.91 4.96 -12.17
CA GLU A 419 -94.19 5.30 -13.57
C GLU A 419 -95.21 4.35 -14.21
N GLU A 420 -95.13 3.05 -13.91
CA GLU A 420 -96.11 2.08 -14.44
C GLU A 420 -97.51 2.30 -13.85
N VAL A 421 -97.60 2.62 -12.56
CA VAL A 421 -98.87 3.01 -11.93
C VAL A 421 -99.42 4.28 -12.58
N SER A 422 -98.58 5.30 -12.81
CA SER A 422 -98.99 6.54 -13.48
C SER A 422 -99.54 6.28 -14.89
N ARG A 423 -98.87 5.44 -15.71
CA ARG A 423 -99.39 5.05 -17.03
C ARG A 423 -100.75 4.37 -16.95
N ARG A 424 -100.93 3.43 -16.02
CA ARG A 424 -102.22 2.73 -15.85
C ARG A 424 -103.35 3.66 -15.42
N VAL A 425 -103.05 4.65 -14.56
CA VAL A 425 -104.03 5.67 -14.16
C VAL A 425 -104.40 6.56 -15.35
N HIS A 426 -103.42 7.01 -16.14
CA HIS A 426 -103.65 7.89 -17.28
C HIS A 426 -104.49 7.21 -18.39
N VAL A 427 -104.23 5.93 -18.68
CA VAL A 427 -105.04 5.14 -19.63
C VAL A 427 -106.49 4.98 -19.15
N ARG A 428 -106.70 4.79 -17.84
CA ARG A 428 -108.06 4.72 -17.28
C ARG A 428 -108.79 6.07 -17.28
N THR A 429 -108.08 7.18 -17.07
CA THR A 429 -108.71 8.52 -17.13
C THR A 429 -109.14 8.87 -18.55
N LEU A 430 -108.35 8.53 -19.56
CA LEU A 430 -108.72 8.71 -20.97
C LEU A 430 -109.90 7.83 -21.39
N SER A 431 -109.99 6.60 -20.87
CA SER A 431 -111.13 5.71 -21.10
C SER A 431 -112.45 6.20 -20.47
N TYR A 432 -112.39 6.97 -19.38
CA TYR A 432 -113.58 7.60 -18.79
C TYR A 432 -114.01 8.84 -19.58
N ALA A 433 -113.07 9.64 -20.08
CA ALA A 433 -113.36 10.80 -20.92
C ALA A 433 -113.99 10.43 -22.28
N SER A 434 -113.61 9.29 -22.87
CA SER A 434 -114.25 8.81 -24.11
C SER A 434 -115.68 8.29 -23.91
N HIS A 435 -116.03 7.87 -22.69
CA HIS A 435 -117.35 7.30 -22.40
C HIS A 435 -118.41 8.37 -22.09
N GLU A 436 -118.02 9.58 -21.68
CA GLU A 436 -118.96 10.72 -21.55
C GLU A 436 -119.27 11.42 -22.89
N LEU A 437 -118.39 11.32 -23.89
CA LEU A 437 -118.62 11.92 -25.23
C LEU A 437 -119.51 11.06 -26.15
N ALA A 438 -119.91 9.86 -25.74
CA ALA A 438 -120.75 8.95 -26.52
C ALA A 438 -122.24 8.95 -26.12
N ASN A 439 -122.69 9.92 -25.31
CA ASN A 439 -124.10 10.06 -24.94
C ASN A 439 -124.83 11.03 -25.90
N PRO A 440 -125.76 10.56 -26.76
CA PRO A 440 -126.40 11.38 -27.80
C PRO A 440 -127.45 12.39 -27.31
N LEU A 441 -127.49 12.73 -26.01
CA LEU A 441 -128.50 13.61 -25.42
C LEU A 441 -128.11 15.10 -25.30
N PHE A 442 -126.90 15.49 -25.74
CA PHE A 442 -126.42 16.89 -25.67
C PHE A 442 -126.50 17.69 -26.98
N ALA A 443 -127.14 17.16 -28.04
CA ALA A 443 -127.19 17.82 -29.35
C ALA A 443 -128.51 18.59 -29.67
N ILE A 444 -129.36 18.90 -28.67
CA ILE A 444 -130.61 19.66 -28.89
C ILE A 444 -130.79 20.76 -27.81
N ILE A 445 -129.82 21.68 -27.69
CA ILE A 445 -130.04 23.06 -27.16
C ILE A 445 -129.22 24.05 -28.04
N ALA A 446 -129.24 23.83 -29.35
CA ALA A 446 -128.80 24.80 -30.34
C ALA A 446 -129.71 24.72 -31.57
N THR A 447 -131.02 24.89 -31.32
CA THR A 447 -132.11 25.49 -32.13
C THR A 447 -133.44 24.85 -31.77
#